data_AF-A0A1I5FBZ0-F1
#
_entry.id   AF-A0A1I5FBZ0-F1
#
_cell.length_a   1.000
_cell.length_b   1.000
_cell.length_c   1.000
_cell.angle_alpha   90.00
_cell.angle_beta   90.00
_cell.angle_gamma   90.00
#
_symmetry.space_group_name_H-M   'P 1'
#
loop_
_entity.id
_entity.type
_entity.pdbx_description
1 polymer ?
#
loop_
_entity_poly.entity_id
_entity_poly.type
_entity_poly.pdbx_seq_one_letter_code
_entity_poly.pdbx_strand_id
1 'polypeptide(L)'
;MALAQAQAAQADTLGTLILSIDYSVKATPEDKSPDGILPWVSIAETDSEIKRLIDPDEIVLPYTKARLIIDYPLNNPAIFELSAEGKGFTRKQLIQYIGDKYHMIYEEEEQSAATKTIPLKERDGLINRNSTDGKYGVWGHDLSDLSLTTVEVYRDDKGQISLILDINS
;
A
#
# COMPACT_ATOMS: atom_id res chain seq x y z
N MET A 1 -10.19 13.15 16.67
CA MET A 1 -11.46 13.60 16.04
C MET A 1 -11.25 14.12 14.60
N ALA A 2 -10.13 14.77 14.26
CA ALA A 2 -9.87 15.22 12.89
C ALA A 2 -9.60 14.10 11.85
N LEU A 3 -8.87 13.03 12.22
CA LEU A 3 -8.58 11.89 11.32
C LEU A 3 -9.84 11.12 10.88
N ALA A 4 -10.74 10.82 11.80
CA ALA A 4 -11.99 10.13 11.48
C ALA A 4 -12.93 10.96 10.57
N GLN A 5 -12.86 12.29 10.65
CA GLN A 5 -13.61 13.19 9.76
C GLN A 5 -12.98 13.28 8.37
N ALA A 6 -11.65 13.18 8.26
CA ALA A 6 -10.95 13.14 6.97
C ALA A 6 -11.19 11.81 6.22
N GLN A 7 -11.12 10.66 6.91
CA GLN A 7 -11.43 9.36 6.32
C GLN A 7 -12.90 9.25 5.89
N ALA A 8 -13.83 9.78 6.70
CA ALA A 8 -15.26 9.81 6.33
C ALA A 8 -15.54 10.75 5.14
N ALA A 9 -14.84 11.88 5.03
CA ALA A 9 -14.98 12.78 3.89
C ALA A 9 -14.35 12.23 2.60
N GLN A 10 -13.29 11.42 2.70
CA GLN A 10 -12.73 10.69 1.55
C GLN A 10 -13.71 9.63 1.05
N ALA A 11 -14.33 8.84 1.93
CA ALA A 11 -15.29 7.79 1.57
C ALA A 11 -16.49 8.31 0.75
N ASP A 12 -16.99 9.50 1.06
CA ASP A 12 -18.14 10.11 0.36
C ASP A 12 -17.79 10.53 -1.09
N THR A 13 -16.50 10.55 -1.46
CA THR A 13 -16.01 10.93 -2.80
C THR A 13 -15.48 9.77 -3.63
N LEU A 14 -15.23 8.60 -3.03
CA LEU A 14 -14.68 7.43 -3.73
C LEU A 14 -15.73 6.75 -4.62
N GLY A 15 -17.01 6.86 -4.24
CA GLY A 15 -18.13 6.23 -4.94
C GLY A 15 -18.34 4.77 -4.50
N THR A 16 -18.66 3.90 -5.46
CA THR A 16 -19.06 2.51 -5.18
C THR A 16 -17.85 1.58 -5.28
N LEU A 17 -17.68 0.68 -4.30
CA LEU A 17 -16.75 -0.45 -4.39
C LEU A 17 -17.21 -1.39 -5.52
N ILE A 18 -16.37 -1.58 -6.52
CA ILE A 18 -16.70 -2.38 -7.72
C ILE A 18 -15.86 -3.65 -7.87
N LEU A 19 -14.74 -3.74 -7.14
CA LEU A 19 -13.80 -4.86 -7.21
C LEU A 19 -12.89 -4.84 -5.97
N SER A 20 -12.57 -6.02 -5.45
CA SER A 20 -11.51 -6.23 -4.45
C SER A 20 -10.48 -7.18 -5.04
N ILE A 21 -9.20 -6.84 -4.90
CA ILE A 21 -8.07 -7.61 -5.43
C ILE A 21 -7.24 -8.09 -4.25
N ASP A 22 -7.29 -9.38 -3.99
CA ASP A 22 -6.52 -9.98 -2.89
C ASP A 22 -5.11 -10.36 -3.33
N TYR A 23 -4.17 -10.17 -2.40
CA TYR A 23 -2.76 -10.48 -2.55
C TYR A 23 -2.37 -11.64 -1.65
N SER A 24 -1.71 -12.63 -2.26
CA SER A 24 -1.18 -13.77 -1.54
C SER A 24 0.08 -14.31 -2.21
N VAL A 25 0.96 -14.90 -1.41
CA VAL A 25 2.20 -15.51 -1.86
C VAL A 25 2.30 -16.94 -1.35
N LYS A 26 3.01 -17.79 -2.08
CA LYS A 26 3.41 -19.11 -1.60
C LYS A 26 4.32 -18.94 -0.39
N ALA A 27 3.98 -19.59 0.72
CA ALA A 27 4.78 -19.64 1.93
C ALA A 27 6.16 -20.29 1.67
N THR A 28 7.20 -19.83 2.36
CA THR A 28 8.50 -20.50 2.44
C THR A 28 8.48 -21.59 3.51
N PRO A 29 9.49 -22.48 3.60
CA PRO A 29 9.57 -23.48 4.67
C PRO A 29 9.63 -22.88 6.09
N GLU A 30 10.07 -21.63 6.22
CA GLU A 30 10.14 -20.90 7.48
C GLU A 30 8.78 -20.35 7.91
N ASP A 31 7.91 -20.07 6.93
CA ASP A 31 6.55 -19.61 7.15
C ASP A 31 5.70 -20.75 7.71
N LYS A 32 5.23 -20.60 8.94
CA LYS A 32 4.35 -21.58 9.60
C LYS A 32 2.91 -21.50 9.08
N SER A 33 2.73 -21.55 7.76
CA SER A 33 1.43 -21.51 7.10
C SER A 33 0.83 -22.92 6.94
N PRO A 34 -0.37 -23.21 7.47
CA PRO A 34 -1.00 -24.52 7.37
C PRO A 34 -1.36 -24.95 5.93
N ASP A 35 -1.69 -23.99 5.06
CA ASP A 35 -2.09 -24.23 3.67
C ASP A 35 -0.99 -23.88 2.66
N GLY A 36 0.18 -23.46 3.15
CA GLY A 36 1.31 -23.07 2.31
C GLY A 36 1.11 -21.72 1.60
N ILE A 37 0.17 -20.90 2.06
CA ILE A 37 -0.11 -19.57 1.51
C ILE A 37 0.00 -18.53 2.62
N LEU A 38 0.60 -17.38 2.30
CA LEU A 38 0.49 -16.17 3.12
C LEU A 38 -0.52 -15.23 2.46
N PRO A 39 -1.58 -14.81 3.15
CA PRO A 39 -2.62 -13.93 2.60
C PRO A 39 -2.22 -12.45 2.63
N TRP A 40 -0.94 -12.15 2.35
CA TRP A 40 -0.43 -10.80 2.22
C TRP A 40 0.86 -10.77 1.40
N VAL A 41 1.26 -9.56 1.00
CA VAL A 41 2.58 -9.25 0.42
C VAL A 41 3.25 -8.17 1.27
N SER A 42 4.50 -8.40 1.69
CA SER A 42 5.37 -7.40 2.30
C SER A 42 5.68 -6.27 1.31
N ILE A 43 5.36 -5.05 1.70
CA ILE A 43 5.62 -3.86 0.88
C ILE A 43 7.13 -3.60 0.77
N ALA A 44 7.90 -3.80 1.83
CA ALA A 44 9.35 -3.62 1.82
C ALA A 44 10.06 -4.62 0.88
N GLU A 45 9.50 -5.81 0.71
CA GLU A 45 10.17 -6.92 0.02
C GLU A 45 9.50 -7.29 -1.32
N THR A 46 8.76 -6.34 -1.90
CA THR A 46 7.90 -6.58 -3.07
C THR A 46 8.62 -7.32 -4.21
N ASP A 47 9.85 -6.93 -4.55
CA ASP A 47 10.67 -7.54 -5.61
C ASP A 47 10.96 -9.03 -5.38
N SER A 48 11.21 -9.40 -4.11
CA SER A 48 11.51 -10.78 -3.75
C SER A 48 10.22 -11.61 -3.65
N GLU A 49 9.14 -11.01 -3.14
CA GLU A 49 7.84 -11.65 -2.94
C GLU A 49 7.08 -11.90 -4.24
N ILE A 50 7.24 -11.05 -5.25
CA ILE A 50 6.65 -11.23 -6.59
C ILE A 50 6.98 -12.61 -7.18
N LYS A 51 8.13 -13.20 -6.83
CA LYS A 51 8.53 -14.55 -7.31
C LYS A 51 7.64 -15.66 -6.75
N ARG A 52 6.98 -15.41 -5.62
CA ARG A 52 6.08 -16.34 -4.92
C ARG A 52 4.62 -15.96 -5.06
N LEU A 53 4.31 -14.83 -5.70
CA LEU A 53 2.96 -14.33 -5.91
C LEU A 53 2.06 -15.38 -6.59
N ILE A 54 0.84 -15.52 -6.07
CA ILE A 54 -0.20 -16.36 -6.67
C ILE A 54 -0.76 -15.64 -7.90
N ASP A 55 -0.86 -16.36 -9.02
CA ASP A 55 -1.41 -15.86 -10.30
C ASP A 55 -0.84 -14.50 -10.76
N PRO A 56 0.49 -14.35 -10.89
CA PRO A 56 1.14 -13.06 -11.14
C PRO A 56 0.71 -12.38 -12.45
N ASP A 57 0.37 -13.17 -13.47
CA ASP A 57 0.07 -12.70 -14.83
C ASP A 57 -1.43 -12.49 -15.10
N GLU A 58 -2.30 -12.77 -14.12
CA GLU A 58 -3.74 -12.49 -14.25
C GLU A 58 -3.99 -10.98 -14.26
N ILE A 59 -4.81 -10.52 -15.20
CA ILE A 59 -5.29 -9.13 -15.23
C ILE A 59 -6.32 -8.95 -14.12
N VAL A 60 -5.89 -8.36 -13.01
CA VAL A 60 -6.73 -8.11 -11.83
C VAL A 60 -7.40 -6.76 -11.87
N LEU A 61 -6.79 -5.75 -12.50
CA LEU A 61 -7.37 -4.42 -12.65
C LEU A 61 -7.67 -4.16 -14.14
N PRO A 62 -8.90 -4.42 -14.62
CA PRO A 62 -9.25 -4.27 -16.04
C PRO A 62 -9.54 -2.81 -16.43
N TYR A 63 -8.76 -1.87 -15.91
CA TYR A 63 -8.82 -0.44 -16.21
C TYR A 63 -7.43 0.05 -16.58
N THR A 64 -7.34 0.82 -17.66
CA THR A 64 -6.06 1.34 -18.15
C THR A 64 -5.63 2.62 -17.45
N LYS A 65 -6.52 3.25 -16.68
CA LYS A 65 -6.25 4.43 -15.86
C LYS A 65 -6.93 4.31 -14.51
N ALA A 66 -6.23 4.69 -13.45
CA ALA A 66 -6.78 4.78 -12.11
C ALA A 66 -5.92 5.66 -11.20
N ARG A 67 -6.45 6.05 -10.05
CA ARG A 67 -5.71 6.76 -8.99
C ARG A 67 -5.39 5.82 -7.85
N LEU A 68 -4.12 5.67 -7.51
CA LEU A 68 -3.69 5.01 -6.29
C LEU A 68 -3.65 6.03 -5.17
N ILE A 69 -4.35 5.73 -4.08
CA ILE A 69 -4.34 6.53 -2.86
C ILE A 69 -3.58 5.72 -1.81
N ILE A 70 -2.48 6.28 -1.34
CA ILE A 70 -1.70 5.75 -0.21
C ILE A 70 -1.92 6.72 0.94
N ASP A 71 -2.67 6.30 1.93
CA ASP A 71 -3.02 7.11 3.12
C ASP A 71 -2.42 6.54 4.41
N TYR A 72 -2.10 5.24 4.47
CA TYR A 72 -1.43 4.63 5.60
C TYR A 72 0.06 4.32 5.30
N PRO A 73 1.00 4.58 6.22
CA PRO A 73 0.88 5.26 7.51
C PRO A 73 1.22 6.76 7.38
N LEU A 74 0.51 7.49 6.52
CA LEU A 74 0.84 8.86 6.17
C LEU A 74 -0.11 9.84 6.87
N ASN A 75 0.41 10.95 7.39
CA ASN A 75 -0.45 12.05 7.85
C ASN A 75 -0.96 12.88 6.68
N ASN A 76 -0.21 12.92 5.57
CA ASN A 76 -0.59 13.57 4.32
C ASN A 76 -0.68 12.50 3.20
N PRO A 77 -1.89 12.04 2.84
CA PRO A 77 -2.06 11.00 1.83
C PRO A 77 -1.42 11.36 0.48
N ALA A 78 -0.77 10.38 -0.14
CA ALA A 78 -0.20 10.49 -1.48
C ALA A 78 -1.17 9.95 -2.53
N ILE A 79 -1.28 10.64 -3.66
CA ILE A 79 -2.13 10.23 -4.77
C ILE A 79 -1.28 10.12 -6.04
N PHE A 80 -1.33 8.98 -6.70
CA PHE A 80 -0.61 8.72 -7.95
C PHE A 80 -1.56 8.30 -9.06
N GLU A 81 -1.31 8.80 -10.27
CA GLU A 81 -2.00 8.34 -11.47
C GLU A 81 -1.30 7.09 -12.03
N LEU A 82 -2.08 6.06 -12.33
CA LEU A 82 -1.65 4.83 -12.95
C LEU A 82 -2.10 4.83 -14.40
N SER A 83 -1.23 4.36 -15.28
CA SER A 83 -1.55 4.09 -16.68
C SER A 83 -0.98 2.75 -17.09
N ALA A 84 -1.82 1.82 -17.56
CA ALA A 84 -1.38 0.54 -18.10
C ALA A 84 -1.24 0.62 -19.62
N GLU A 85 -0.27 -0.11 -20.15
CA GLU A 85 -0.23 -0.48 -21.55
C GLU A 85 -1.14 -1.70 -21.78
N GLY A 86 -2.08 -1.62 -22.73
CA GLY A 86 -2.94 -2.75 -23.09
C GLY A 86 -4.30 -2.77 -22.38
N LYS A 87 -4.66 -3.91 -21.76
CA LYS A 87 -6.03 -4.19 -21.28
C LYS A 87 -6.28 -3.89 -19.80
N GLY A 88 -5.25 -3.51 -19.05
CA GLY A 88 -5.30 -3.35 -17.60
C GLY A 88 -3.97 -3.73 -16.96
N PHE A 89 -3.97 -3.92 -15.64
CA PHE A 89 -2.78 -4.33 -14.88
C PHE A 89 -2.87 -5.80 -14.49
N THR A 90 -1.78 -6.53 -14.70
CA THR A 90 -1.62 -7.82 -14.04
C THR A 90 -1.41 -7.67 -12.55
N ARG A 91 -1.67 -8.72 -11.77
CA ARG A 91 -1.46 -8.72 -10.32
C ARG A 91 -0.03 -8.30 -9.96
N LYS A 92 0.94 -8.86 -10.68
CA LYS A 92 2.36 -8.51 -10.57
C LYS A 92 2.64 -7.05 -10.89
N GLN A 93 2.09 -6.53 -11.99
CA GLN A 93 2.31 -5.13 -12.38
C GLN A 93 1.77 -4.16 -11.34
N LEU A 94 0.58 -4.45 -10.81
CA LEU A 94 -0.06 -3.58 -9.82
C LEU A 94 0.72 -3.57 -8.50
N ILE A 95 1.13 -4.73 -7.98
CA ILE A 95 1.89 -4.78 -6.72
C ILE A 95 3.29 -4.19 -6.85
N GLN A 96 3.97 -4.40 -7.99
CA GLN A 96 5.23 -3.72 -8.26
C GLN A 96 5.06 -2.21 -8.20
N TYR A 97 4.04 -1.66 -8.87
CA TYR A 97 3.78 -0.22 -8.84
C TYR A 97 3.52 0.28 -7.42
N ILE A 98 2.70 -0.43 -6.64
CA ILE A 98 2.41 -0.08 -5.24
C ILE A 98 3.69 -0.09 -4.40
N GLY A 99 4.48 -1.16 -4.49
CA GLY A 99 5.76 -1.30 -3.79
C GLY A 99 6.73 -0.16 -4.14
N ASP A 100 6.89 0.15 -5.43
CA ASP A 100 7.74 1.24 -5.91
C ASP A 100 7.31 2.60 -5.34
N LYS A 101 5.98 2.86 -5.24
CA LYS A 101 5.47 4.11 -4.67
C LYS A 101 5.69 4.21 -3.17
N TYR A 102 5.55 3.12 -2.42
CA TYR A 102 5.88 3.13 -1.00
C TYR A 102 7.38 3.37 -0.77
N HIS A 103 8.26 2.71 -1.52
CA HIS A 103 9.70 2.94 -1.41
C HIS A 103 10.06 4.41 -1.72
N MET A 104 9.49 4.98 -2.79
CA MET A 104 9.63 6.40 -3.11
C MET A 104 9.15 7.29 -1.97
N ILE A 105 7.97 7.03 -1.39
CA ILE A 105 7.43 7.81 -0.29
C ILE A 105 8.39 7.84 0.90
N TYR A 106 8.90 6.68 1.31
CA TYR A 106 9.83 6.58 2.45
C TYR A 106 11.17 7.24 2.14
N GLU A 107 11.68 7.14 0.91
CA GLU A 107 12.89 7.84 0.48
C GLU A 107 12.70 9.37 0.51
N GLU A 108 11.63 9.88 -0.09
CA GLU A 108 11.33 11.32 -0.11
C GLU A 108 11.04 11.87 1.29
N GLU A 109 10.39 11.08 2.15
CA GLU A 109 10.18 11.42 3.56
C GLU A 109 11.52 11.59 4.28
N GLU A 110 12.41 10.60 4.14
CA GLU A 110 13.74 10.65 4.75
C GLU A 110 14.58 11.80 4.19
N GLN A 111 14.39 12.22 2.93
CA GLN A 111 15.11 13.38 2.39
C GLN A 111 14.54 14.72 2.88
N SER A 112 13.24 14.80 3.08
CA SER A 112 12.53 16.06 3.36
C SER A 112 12.32 16.35 4.85
N ALA A 113 12.27 15.32 5.71
CA ALA A 113 11.99 15.48 7.13
C ALA A 113 13.17 16.13 7.88
N ALA A 114 12.87 17.11 8.72
CA ALA A 114 13.82 17.63 9.71
C ALA A 114 13.79 16.75 10.97
N THR A 115 12.59 16.30 11.36
CA THR A 115 12.36 15.34 12.43
C THR A 115 12.47 13.93 11.85
N LYS A 116 13.59 13.25 12.12
CA LYS A 116 13.85 11.88 11.66
C LYS A 116 13.13 10.83 12.50
N THR A 117 12.99 9.62 11.93
CA THR A 117 12.55 8.47 12.71
C THR A 117 13.55 8.19 13.85
N ILE A 118 13.04 7.80 15.01
CA ILE A 118 13.88 7.34 16.11
C ILE A 118 14.67 6.11 15.62
N PRO A 119 16.01 6.06 15.80
CA PRO A 119 16.82 4.92 15.38
C PRO A 119 16.33 3.61 16.02
N LEU A 120 16.36 2.50 15.30
CA LEU A 120 15.88 1.19 15.77
C LEU A 120 16.38 0.79 17.17
N LYS A 121 17.64 1.13 17.49
CA LYS A 121 18.27 0.81 18.78
C LYS A 121 17.73 1.60 19.97
N GLU A 122 17.06 2.72 19.69
CA GLU A 122 16.49 3.63 20.70
C GLU A 122 14.98 3.42 20.88
N ARG A 123 14.39 2.47 20.13
CA ARG A 123 12.96 2.13 20.21
C ARG A 123 12.72 1.08 21.30
N ASP A 124 11.62 1.23 22.04
CA ASP A 124 11.14 0.24 23.01
C ASP A 124 9.95 -0.54 22.40
N GLY A 125 10.25 -1.38 21.41
CA GLY A 125 9.25 -2.12 20.63
C GLY A 125 8.44 -1.24 19.67
N LEU A 126 7.12 -1.49 19.60
CA LEU A 126 6.18 -0.66 18.83
C LEU A 126 5.79 0.63 19.58
N ILE A 127 6.15 0.74 20.87
CA ILE A 127 5.82 1.89 21.71
C ILE A 127 6.91 2.97 21.51
N ASN A 128 6.49 4.23 21.42
CA ASN A 128 7.35 5.41 21.24
C ASN A 128 7.96 5.63 19.84
N ARG A 129 7.33 5.13 18.77
CA ARG A 129 7.72 5.54 17.41
C ARG A 129 7.12 6.92 17.10
N ASN A 130 7.96 7.86 16.67
CA ASN A 130 7.55 9.23 16.38
C ASN A 130 6.91 9.35 14.99
N SER A 131 6.26 10.49 14.75
CA SER A 131 5.96 10.95 13.40
C SER A 131 7.12 11.79 12.86
N THR A 132 7.33 11.73 11.57
CA THR A 132 8.22 12.63 10.84
C THR A 132 7.44 13.85 10.34
N ASP A 133 8.16 14.92 10.03
CA ASP A 133 7.61 16.18 9.51
C ASP A 133 8.00 16.42 8.04
N GLY A 134 8.34 15.34 7.32
CA GLY A 134 8.62 15.39 5.90
C GLY A 134 7.36 15.54 5.05
N LYS A 135 7.55 15.35 3.74
CA LYS A 135 6.54 15.57 2.71
C LYS A 135 5.21 14.85 2.99
N TYR A 136 5.27 13.62 3.49
CA TYR A 136 4.12 12.75 3.72
C TYR A 136 3.77 12.59 5.21
N GLY A 137 4.71 12.90 6.10
CA GLY A 137 4.51 12.81 7.55
C GLY A 137 4.25 11.37 7.99
N VAL A 138 5.19 10.47 7.72
CA VAL A 138 5.11 9.05 8.11
C VAL A 138 5.03 8.93 9.62
N TRP A 139 4.21 8.00 10.12
CA TRP A 139 4.06 7.79 11.56
C TRP A 139 4.02 6.31 11.94
N GLY A 140 4.63 5.97 13.08
CA GLY A 140 4.40 4.68 13.77
C GLY A 140 5.02 3.43 13.12
N HIS A 141 5.23 3.40 11.81
CA HIS A 141 5.61 2.18 11.09
C HIS A 141 6.77 2.40 10.12
N ASP A 142 7.78 1.52 10.20
CA ASP A 142 8.76 1.39 9.15
C ASP A 142 8.13 0.66 7.96
N LEU A 143 8.72 0.84 6.78
CA LEU A 143 8.30 0.14 5.57
C LEU A 143 8.27 -1.39 5.75
N SER A 144 9.19 -1.94 6.54
CA SER A 144 9.30 -3.38 6.83
C SER A 144 8.15 -3.94 7.67
N ASP A 145 7.37 -3.07 8.33
CA ASP A 145 6.20 -3.51 9.09
C ASP A 145 4.98 -3.68 8.17
N LEU A 146 4.99 -3.08 6.98
CA LEU A 146 3.80 -2.96 6.15
C LEU A 146 3.59 -4.19 5.26
N SER A 147 2.37 -4.72 5.32
CA SER A 147 1.91 -5.83 4.48
C SER A 147 0.58 -5.49 3.81
N LEU A 148 0.51 -5.66 2.48
CA LEU A 148 -0.71 -5.49 1.71
C LEU A 148 -1.51 -6.79 1.69
N THR A 149 -2.79 -6.70 2.01
CA THR A 149 -3.73 -7.83 1.91
C THR A 149 -4.64 -7.69 0.71
N THR A 150 -5.31 -6.54 0.59
CA THR A 150 -6.32 -6.30 -0.44
C THR A 150 -6.16 -4.90 -1.03
N VAL A 151 -6.47 -4.78 -2.33
CA VAL A 151 -6.69 -3.49 -2.99
C VAL A 151 -8.17 -3.37 -3.31
N GLU A 152 -8.81 -2.36 -2.72
CA GLU A 152 -10.19 -2.03 -2.98
C GLU A 152 -10.29 -1.03 -4.13
N VAL A 153 -11.14 -1.33 -5.10
CA VAL A 153 -11.30 -0.51 -6.31
C VAL A 153 -12.68 0.13 -6.29
N TYR A 154 -12.68 1.45 -6.23
CA TYR A 154 -13.88 2.27 -6.22
C TYR A 154 -14.07 2.98 -7.54
N ARG A 155 -15.35 3.23 -7.88
CA ARG A 155 -15.75 4.05 -9.02
C ARG A 155 -16.70 5.15 -8.57
N ASP A 156 -16.36 6.39 -8.89
CA ASP A 156 -17.21 7.56 -8.63
C ASP A 156 -18.29 7.76 -9.72
N ASP A 157 -19.15 8.76 -9.51
CA ASP A 157 -20.23 9.13 -10.42
C ASP A 157 -19.75 9.64 -11.80
N LYS A 158 -18.50 10.08 -11.88
CA LYS A 158 -17.82 10.51 -13.12
C LYS A 158 -17.07 9.39 -13.82
N GLY A 159 -17.05 8.18 -13.24
CA GLY A 159 -16.36 7.02 -13.77
C GLY A 159 -14.86 6.97 -13.47
N GLN A 160 -14.35 7.83 -12.57
CA GLN A 160 -12.97 7.77 -12.11
C GLN A 160 -12.76 6.50 -11.27
N ILE A 161 -11.69 5.77 -11.57
CA ILE A 161 -11.28 4.60 -10.79
C ILE A 161 -10.28 5.06 -9.72
N SER A 162 -10.54 4.70 -8.47
CA SER A 162 -9.65 4.96 -7.32
C SER A 162 -9.34 3.65 -6.58
N LEU A 163 -8.09 3.47 -6.17
CA LEU A 163 -7.59 2.30 -5.46
C LEU A 163 -7.28 2.71 -4.03
N ILE A 164 -7.85 2.00 -3.06
CA ILE A 164 -7.53 2.07 -1.63
C ILE A 164 -6.81 0.78 -1.23
N LEU A 165 -5.82 0.90 -0.36
CA LEU A 165 -4.98 -0.21 0.06
C LEU A 165 -5.35 -0.66 1.48
N ASP A 166 -5.61 -1.95 1.66
CA ASP A 166 -5.72 -2.56 2.98
C ASP A 166 -4.34 -3.03 3.45
N ILE A 167 -3.70 -2.20 4.28
CA ILE A 167 -2.36 -2.39 4.80
C ILE A 167 -2.42 -2.78 6.28
N ASN A 168 -1.76 -3.89 6.62
CA ASN A 168 -1.55 -4.33 7.99
C ASN A 168 -0.11 -4.05 8.44
N SER A 169 0.06 -3.83 9.74
CA SER A 169 1.35 -3.53 10.39
C SER A 169 1.43 -4.05 11.82
#